data_AF-A0A0A0LML5-F1
#
_entry.id   AF-A0A0A0LML5-F1
#
_cell.length_a   1.000
_cell.length_b   1.000
_cell.length_c   1.000
_cell.angle_alpha   90.00
_cell.angle_beta   90.00
_cell.angle_gamma   90.00
#
_symmetry.space_group_name_H-M   'P 1'
#
loop_
_entity.id
_entity.type
_entity.pdbx_description
1 polymer ?
#
loop_
_entity_poly.entity_id
_entity_poly.type
_entity_poly.pdbx_seq_one_letter_code
_entity_poly.pdbx_strand_id
1 'polypeptide(L)' 'MSLKSDDELDIIFLPFVSHGHLLPMVDVAMLFAKLGATATIVTTDANTALFHTKISRDRVAGSFLSF' A
#
# COMPACT_ATOMS: atom_id res chain seq x y z
N MET A 1 -9.31 -14.60 10.79
CA MET A 1 -7.97 -14.92 10.27
C MET A 1 -8.18 -15.40 8.85
N SER A 2 -7.99 -14.53 7.85
CA SER A 2 -8.19 -14.92 6.44
C SER A 2 -7.08 -15.89 6.06
N LEU A 3 -7.41 -17.06 5.53
CA LEU A 3 -6.44 -18.00 4.99
C LEU A 3 -5.89 -17.37 3.70
N LYS A 4 -4.62 -16.98 3.74
CA LYS A 4 -3.87 -16.51 2.57
C LYS A 4 -3.76 -17.72 1.63
N SER A 5 -4.43 -17.67 0.48
CA SER A 5 -4.31 -18.72 -0.54
C SER A 5 -2.91 -18.67 -1.15
N ASP A 6 -2.32 -19.82 -1.48
CA ASP A 6 -0.98 -19.90 -2.10
C ASP A 6 -0.90 -19.15 -3.46
N ASP A 7 -2.05 -18.80 -4.05
CA ASP A 7 -2.18 -17.99 -5.27
C ASP A 7 -2.29 -16.46 -5.03
N GLU A 8 -2.23 -16.00 -3.77
CA GLU A 8 -2.33 -14.57 -3.47
C GLU A 8 -1.02 -13.84 -3.79
N LEU A 9 -1.05 -12.95 -4.78
CA LEU A 9 0.11 -12.17 -5.22
C LEU A 9 0.55 -11.19 -4.12
N ASP A 10 1.79 -11.30 -3.66
CA ASP A 10 2.43 -10.37 -2.71
C ASP A 10 3.41 -9.46 -3.43
N ILE A 11 3.27 -8.15 -3.25
CA ILE A 11 4.03 -7.12 -3.95
C ILE A 11 4.63 -6.14 -2.95
N ILE A 12 5.95 -5.94 -3.02
CA ILE A 12 6.66 -4.96 -2.22
C ILE A 12 7.03 -3.74 -3.08
N PHE A 13 6.63 -2.57 -2.61
CA PHE A 13 6.93 -1.26 -3.19
C PHE A 13 8.03 -0.58 -2.37
N LEU A 14 9.16 -0.30 -3.01
CA LEU A 14 10.31 0.45 -2.45
C LEU A 14 10.49 1.78 -3.20
N PRO A 15 9.68 2.80 -2.88
CA PRO A 15 9.73 4.09 -3.54
C PRO A 15 11.02 4.86 -3.23
N PHE A 16 11.52 5.62 -4.21
CA PHE A 16 12.52 6.65 -3.95
C PHE A 16 11.93 7.76 -3.07
N VAL A 17 12.74 8.28 -2.15
CA VAL A 17 12.31 9.27 -1.15
C VAL A 17 12.23 10.68 -1.75
N SER A 18 11.29 10.85 -2.68
CA SER A 18 10.84 12.16 -3.14
C SER A 18 9.32 12.15 -3.29
N HIS A 19 8.68 13.30 -3.07
CA HIS A 19 7.22 13.43 -3.16
C HIS A 19 6.68 12.95 -4.53
N GLY A 20 7.44 13.18 -5.61
CA GLY A 20 7.08 12.79 -6.98
C GLY A 20 7.20 11.30 -7.27
N HIS A 21 7.84 10.50 -6.40
CA HIS A 21 7.91 9.04 -6.53
C HIS A 21 7.09 8.33 -5.45
N LEU A 22 7.09 8.85 -4.22
CA LEU A 22 6.40 8.25 -3.09
C LEU A 22 4.89 8.21 -3.26
N LEU A 23 4.26 9.34 -3.60
CA LEU A 23 2.80 9.40 -3.75
C LEU A 23 2.29 8.53 -4.91
N PRO A 24 2.88 8.56 -6.12
CA PRO A 24 2.46 7.66 -7.19
C PRO A 24 2.64 6.17 -6.84
N MET A 25 3.72 5.81 -6.14
CA MET A 25 3.94 4.42 -5.73
C MET A 25 2.88 3.95 -4.72
N VAL A 26 2.41 4.84 -3.82
CA VAL A 26 1.28 4.54 -2.95
C VAL A 26 -0.01 4.33 -3.75
N ASP A 27 -0.26 5.18 -4.75
CA ASP A 27 -1.45 5.05 -5.61
C ASP A 27 -1.44 3.73 -6.40
N VAL A 28 -0.28 3.28 -6.90
CA VAL A 28 -0.11 1.99 -7.56
C VAL A 28 -0.30 0.83 -6.57
N ALA A 29 0.28 0.90 -5.38
CA ALA A 29 0.10 -0.13 -4.35
C ALA A 29 -1.37 -0.31 -3.97
N MET A 30 -2.12 0.79 -3.82
CA MET A 30 -3.57 0.73 -3.57
C MET A 30 -4.34 0.09 -4.73
N LEU A 31 -3.94 0.34 -5.99
CA LEU A 31 -4.56 -0.31 -7.15
C LEU A 31 -4.38 -1.83 -7.11
N PHE A 32 -3.18 -2.32 -6.79
CA PHE A 32 -2.94 -3.76 -6.64
C PHE A 32 -3.73 -4.36 -5.47
N ALA A 33 -3.80 -3.65 -4.34
CA ALA A 33 -4.62 -4.08 -3.20
C ALA A 33 -6.11 -4.24 -3.56
N LYS A 34 -6.65 -3.33 -4.39
CA LYS A 34 -8.03 -3.42 -4.90
C LYS A 34 -8.25 -4.60 -5.85
N LEU A 35 -7.20 -5.07 -6.51
CA LEU A 35 -7.25 -6.23 -7.41
C LEU A 35 -7.05 -7.57 -6.66
N GLY A 36 -6.96 -7.54 -5.32
CA GLY A 36 -6.85 -8.73 -4.48
C GLY A 36 -5.42 -9.15 -4.15
N ALA A 37 -4.41 -8.35 -4.54
CA ALA A 37 -3.03 -8.59 -4.13
C ALA A 37 -2.77 -8.06 -2.71
N THR A 38 -1.81 -8.63 -2.00
CA THR A 38 -1.20 -7.97 -0.84
C THR A 38 -0.14 -6.98 -1.36
N ALA A 39 -0.26 -5.71 -0.97
CA ALA A 39 0.70 -4.66 -1.33
C ALA A 39 1.35 -4.09 -0.08
N THR A 40 2.68 -4.16 -0.01
CA THR A 40 3.49 -3.65 1.11
C THR A 40 4.31 -2.46 0.64
N ILE A 41 4.25 -1.33 1.36
CA ILE A 41 5.07 -0.15 1.05
C ILE A 41 6.15 -0.01 2.11
N VAL A 42 7.41 -0.06 1.69
CA VAL A 42 8.54 0.17 2.59
C VAL A 42 8.93 1.64 2.50
N THR A 43 8.82 2.35 3.62
CA THR A 43 9.27 3.74 3.74
C THR A 43 9.84 3.99 5.14
N THR A 44 10.18 5.24 5.44
CA THR A 44 10.59 5.66 6.78
C THR A 44 9.41 6.28 7.52
N ASP A 45 9.40 6.20 8.85
CA ASP A 45 8.34 6.77 9.69
C ASP A 45 8.09 8.27 9.42
N ALA A 46 9.16 9.02 9.11
CA ALA A 46 9.09 10.43 8.76
C ALA A 46 8.23 10.71 7.50
N ASN A 47 8.11 9.73 6.59
CA ASN A 47 7.36 9.85 5.34
C ASN A 47 5.94 9.28 5.44
N THR A 48 5.61 8.49 6.47
CA THR A 48 4.30 7.85 6.64
C THR A 48 3.16 8.86 6.69
N ALA A 49 3.39 10.04 7.29
CA ALA A 49 2.40 11.11 7.36
C ALA A 49 1.94 11.62 5.98
N LEU A 50 2.78 11.50 4.94
CA LEU A 50 2.50 12.03 3.60
C LEU A 50 1.31 11.33 2.91
N PHE A 51 1.00 10.09 3.30
CA PHE A 51 -0.04 9.30 2.67
C PHE A 51 -1.01 8.64 3.67
N HIS A 52 -0.90 8.96 4.96
CA HIS A 52 -1.80 8.46 6.00
C HIS A 52 -3.28 8.78 5.71
N THR A 53 -3.59 9.99 5.27
CA THR A 53 -4.95 10.42 4.92
C THR A 53 -5.49 9.70 3.68
N LYS A 54 -4.63 9.42 2.69
CA LYS A 54 -4.98 8.65 1.50
C LYS A 54 -5.34 7.20 1.87
N ILE A 55 -4.46 6.51 2.60
CA ILE A 55 -4.68 5.12 3.03
C ILE A 55 -5.91 5.01 3.93
N SER A 56 -6.09 5.93 4.88
CA SER A 56 -7.24 5.91 5.81
C SER A 56 -8.57 6.01 5.07
N ARG A 57 -8.63 6.79 3.99
CA ARG A 57 -9.82 6.91 3.14
C ARG A 57 -10.11 5.64 2.37
N ASP A 58 -9.07 4.99 1.83
CA ASP A 58 -9.20 3.78 1.01
C ASP A 58 -9.50 2.53 1.85
N ARG A 59 -9.03 2.47 3.11
CA ARG A 59 -9.39 1.43 4.08
C ARG A 59 -10.90 1.35 4.34
N VAL A 60 -11.60 2.48 4.31
CA VAL A 60 -13.07 2.52 4.44
C VAL A 60 -13.77 1.86 3.25
N ALA A 61 -13.07 1.72 2.10
CA ALA A 61 -13.56 1.07 0.89
C ALA A 61 -13.18 -0.43 0.77
N GLY A 62 -12.57 -1.04 1.80
CA GLY A 62 -12.41 -2.50 1.89
C GLY A 62 -11.03 -3.07 1.53
N SER A 63 -9.97 -2.25 1.44
CA SER A 63 -8.60 -2.73 1.15
C SER A 63 -7.78 -2.91 2.45
N PHE A 64 -7.22 -4.11 2.67
CA PHE A 64 -6.36 -4.39 3.82
C PHE A 64 -4.88 -4.09 3.50
N LEU A 65 -4.33 -3.03 4.09
CA LEU A 65 -2.91 -2.66 3.99
C LEU A 65 -2.21 -2.92 5.33
N SER A 66 -1.20 -3.78 5.34
CA SER A 66 -0.33 -3.99 6.49
C SER A 66 0.88 -3.05 6.38
N PHE A 67 1.37 -2.57 7.53
CA PHE A 67 2.52 -1.68 7.67
C PHE A 67 3.56 -2.33 8.58
#